data_AF-A0A7U3VRP2-F1
#
_entry.id   AF-A0A7U3VRP2-F1
#
_cell.length_a   1.000
_cell.length_b   1.000
_cell.length_c   1.000
_cell.angle_alpha   90.00
_cell.angle_beta   90.00
_cell.angle_gamma   90.00
#
_symmetry.space_group_name_H-M   'P 1'
#
loop_
_entity.id
_entity.type
_entity.pdbx_description
1 polymer ?
#
loop_
_entity_poly.entity_id
_entity_poly.type
_entity_poly.pdbx_seq_one_letter_code
_entity_poly.pdbx_strand_id
1 'polypeptide(L)'
;MRGAAVSEPGFRAGFAELARRGLSFDAWVYHHQLPGLRDLCRSRPEVPVVVDHLGGPLAVGPYAGRRESVRAAWRAALTDLARVPSVHVKLGGIGFPLMIEPSAVVARRGPEARRALAADGLDPDAVPPTSGELAAHWAEDVRWVIELFGVDRCMFESNFPVDRVTCSYRVLWNTYKRIVADASADEKAALFRGTARAVYRIPVPPPAPPAHPSPWRP
;
A
#
# COMPACT_ATOMS: atom_id res chain seq x y z
N MET A 1 -25.97 10.07 -8.26
CA MET A 1 -24.62 9.48 -8.09
C MET A 1 -24.30 8.66 -9.33
N ARG A 2 -23.24 8.98 -10.07
CA ARG A 2 -22.75 8.08 -11.12
C ARG A 2 -22.26 6.80 -10.43
N GLY A 3 -22.64 5.63 -10.95
CA GLY A 3 -22.24 4.34 -10.36
C GLY A 3 -20.73 4.24 -10.24
N ALA A 4 -20.24 3.49 -9.26
CA ALA A 4 -18.81 3.20 -9.17
C ALA A 4 -18.37 2.55 -10.48
N ALA A 5 -17.25 3.00 -11.07
CA ALA A 5 -16.78 2.52 -12.39
C ALA A 5 -16.67 0.98 -12.46
N VAL A 6 -16.38 0.33 -11.33
CA VAL A 6 -16.32 -1.14 -11.18
C VAL A 6 -17.64 -1.87 -11.40
N SER A 7 -18.77 -1.16 -11.32
CA SER A 7 -20.11 -1.73 -11.53
C SER A 7 -20.57 -1.66 -12.98
N GLU A 8 -19.90 -0.87 -13.83
CA GLU A 8 -20.29 -0.70 -15.23
C GLU A 8 -20.16 -2.04 -16.00
N PRO A 9 -21.15 -2.41 -16.84
CA PRO A 9 -21.12 -3.68 -17.56
C PRO A 9 -19.87 -3.89 -18.41
N GLY A 10 -19.42 -2.84 -19.10
CA GLY A 10 -18.19 -2.87 -19.90
C GLY A 10 -16.94 -3.10 -19.05
N PHE A 11 -16.88 -2.52 -17.85
CA PHE A 11 -15.78 -2.75 -16.92
C PHE A 11 -15.76 -4.21 -16.44
N ARG A 12 -16.92 -4.75 -16.05
CA ARG A 12 -17.05 -6.15 -15.61
C ARG A 12 -16.69 -7.15 -16.72
N ALA A 13 -17.06 -6.84 -17.96
CA ALA A 13 -16.65 -7.63 -19.13
C ALA A 13 -15.13 -7.56 -19.36
N GLY A 14 -14.49 -6.41 -19.18
CA GLY A 14 -13.03 -6.30 -19.24
C GLY A 14 -12.32 -7.04 -18.09
N PHE A 15 -12.83 -6.93 -16.86
CA PHE A 15 -12.29 -7.62 -15.69
C PHE A 15 -12.31 -9.15 -15.86
N ALA A 16 -13.37 -9.68 -16.49
CA ALA A 16 -13.50 -11.08 -16.83
C ALA A 16 -12.36 -11.63 -17.70
N GLU A 17 -11.81 -10.81 -18.59
CA GLU A 17 -10.73 -11.22 -19.49
C GLU A 17 -9.40 -11.42 -18.75
N LEU A 18 -9.22 -10.80 -17.58
CA LEU A 18 -8.00 -10.97 -16.78
C LEU A 18 -7.83 -12.42 -16.33
N ALA A 19 -8.92 -13.08 -15.95
CA ALA A 19 -8.94 -14.50 -15.59
C ALA A 19 -8.42 -15.37 -16.74
N ARG A 20 -8.97 -15.17 -17.95
CA ARG A 20 -8.58 -15.93 -19.16
C ARG A 20 -7.11 -15.77 -19.51
N ARG A 21 -6.51 -14.63 -19.16
CA ARG A 21 -5.12 -14.28 -19.48
C ARG A 21 -4.15 -14.56 -18.34
N GLY A 22 -4.65 -15.02 -17.19
CA GLY A 22 -3.84 -15.19 -15.99
C GLY A 22 -3.19 -13.88 -15.57
N LEU A 23 -3.94 -12.77 -15.54
CA LEU A 23 -3.50 -11.46 -15.08
C LEU A 23 -4.07 -11.14 -13.69
N SER A 24 -3.34 -10.36 -12.90
CA SER A 24 -3.84 -9.75 -11.67
C SER A 24 -4.46 -8.38 -11.97
N PHE A 25 -5.25 -7.86 -11.04
CA PHE A 25 -5.81 -6.50 -11.11
C PHE A 25 -5.39 -5.68 -9.90
N ASP A 26 -4.75 -4.55 -10.14
CA ASP A 26 -4.39 -3.59 -9.09
C ASP A 26 -5.49 -2.53 -8.99
N ALA A 27 -6.12 -2.47 -7.83
CA ALA A 27 -7.27 -1.64 -7.55
C ALA A 27 -6.86 -0.41 -6.75
N TRP A 28 -6.66 0.70 -7.45
CA TRP A 28 -6.52 2.02 -6.83
C TRP A 28 -7.90 2.59 -6.52
N VAL A 29 -8.30 2.51 -5.25
CA VAL A 29 -9.61 2.89 -4.75
C VAL A 29 -9.50 3.59 -3.40
N TYR A 30 -10.54 4.34 -3.03
CA TYR A 30 -10.70 4.87 -1.68
C TYR A 30 -11.57 3.98 -0.81
N HIS A 31 -11.47 4.13 0.51
CA HIS A 31 -12.16 3.30 1.49
C HIS A 31 -13.67 3.16 1.25
N HIS A 32 -14.34 4.21 0.80
CA HIS A 32 -15.78 4.19 0.51
C HIS A 32 -16.17 3.41 -0.76
N GLN A 33 -15.20 3.04 -1.61
CA GLN A 33 -15.39 2.25 -2.83
C GLN A 33 -15.08 0.76 -2.63
N LEU A 34 -14.42 0.40 -1.53
CA LEU A 34 -14.08 -0.98 -1.18
C LEU A 34 -15.28 -1.96 -1.19
N PRO A 35 -16.51 -1.58 -0.79
CA PRO A 35 -17.67 -2.47 -0.91
C PRO A 35 -17.98 -2.85 -2.37
N GLY A 36 -17.86 -1.92 -3.31
CA GLY A 36 -18.05 -2.20 -4.74
C GLY A 36 -16.94 -3.10 -5.30
N LEU A 37 -15.69 -2.88 -4.84
CA LEU A 37 -14.57 -3.75 -5.19
C LEU A 37 -14.78 -5.18 -4.67
N ARG A 38 -15.26 -5.34 -3.43
CA ARG A 38 -15.61 -6.66 -2.85
C ARG A 38 -16.60 -7.40 -3.73
N ASP A 39 -17.64 -6.73 -4.19
CA ASP A 39 -18.67 -7.35 -5.03
C ASP A 39 -18.13 -7.74 -6.41
N LEU A 40 -17.19 -6.96 -6.96
CA LEU A 40 -16.44 -7.33 -8.15
C LEU A 40 -15.58 -8.59 -7.91
N CYS A 41 -14.79 -8.61 -6.83
CA CYS A 41 -13.91 -9.74 -6.50
C CYS A 41 -14.71 -11.04 -6.28
N ARG A 42 -15.86 -10.97 -5.59
CA ARG A 42 -16.75 -12.12 -5.39
C ARG A 42 -17.35 -12.65 -6.69
N SER A 43 -17.55 -11.78 -7.68
CA SER A 43 -18.08 -12.20 -8.98
C SER A 43 -17.07 -12.95 -9.85
N ARG A 44 -15.77 -12.80 -9.56
CA ARG A 44 -14.65 -13.45 -10.26
C ARG A 44 -13.53 -13.80 -9.28
N PRO A 45 -13.74 -14.78 -8.37
CA PRO A 45 -12.74 -15.14 -7.37
C PRO A 45 -11.44 -15.68 -7.97
N GLU A 46 -11.45 -16.09 -9.23
CA GLU A 46 -10.28 -16.56 -9.96
C GLU A 46 -9.29 -15.45 -10.36
N VAL A 47 -9.71 -14.17 -10.31
CA VAL A 47 -8.82 -13.03 -10.58
C VAL A 47 -8.16 -12.58 -9.28
N PRO A 48 -6.82 -12.65 -9.16
CA PRO A 48 -6.12 -12.04 -8.04
C PRO A 48 -6.29 -10.52 -8.09
N VAL A 49 -6.73 -9.93 -6.98
CA VAL A 49 -6.89 -8.48 -6.84
C VAL A 49 -5.94 -7.97 -5.77
N VAL A 50 -5.23 -6.88 -6.09
CA VAL A 50 -4.36 -6.17 -5.16
C VAL A 50 -4.98 -4.82 -4.83
N VAL A 51 -5.36 -4.63 -3.58
CA VAL A 51 -5.83 -3.33 -3.07
C VAL A 51 -4.61 -2.46 -2.84
N ASP A 52 -4.52 -1.34 -3.55
CA ASP A 52 -3.42 -0.40 -3.41
C ASP A 52 -3.54 0.41 -2.10
N HIS A 53 -2.39 0.73 -1.52
CA HIS A 53 -2.22 1.73 -0.46
C HIS A 53 -3.18 1.59 0.72
N LEU A 54 -3.22 0.39 1.31
CA LEU A 54 -4.13 0.04 2.40
C LEU A 54 -5.62 0.24 2.06
N GLY A 55 -6.02 0.50 0.82
CA GLY A 55 -7.41 0.79 0.43
C GLY A 55 -7.83 2.25 0.62
N GLY A 56 -6.88 3.18 0.70
CA GLY A 56 -7.14 4.62 0.58
C GLY A 56 -8.12 5.23 1.61
N PRO A 57 -7.88 5.09 2.93
CA PRO A 57 -8.63 5.81 3.95
C PRO A 57 -8.36 7.32 3.87
N LEU A 58 -9.34 8.13 3.47
CA LEU A 58 -9.16 9.57 3.20
C LEU A 58 -9.29 10.45 4.46
N ALA A 59 -8.53 11.54 4.54
CA ALA A 59 -8.69 12.58 5.57
C ALA A 59 -8.86 14.00 5.01
N VAL A 60 -9.15 14.13 3.72
CA VAL A 60 -9.33 15.41 3.04
C VAL A 60 -10.75 15.56 2.49
N GLY A 61 -11.08 16.76 2.02
CA GLY A 61 -12.37 17.06 1.39
C GLY A 61 -13.54 16.78 2.34
N PRO A 62 -14.57 16.03 1.92
CA PRO A 62 -15.71 15.67 2.78
C PRO A 62 -15.35 14.87 4.04
N TYR A 63 -14.14 14.33 4.10
CA TYR A 63 -13.62 13.52 5.21
C TYR A 63 -12.68 14.30 6.14
N ALA A 64 -12.47 15.60 5.90
CA ALA A 64 -11.67 16.45 6.77
C ALA A 64 -12.24 16.47 8.20
N GLY A 65 -11.37 16.26 9.21
CA GLY A 65 -11.77 16.20 10.62
C GLY A 65 -12.56 14.93 11.01
N ARG A 66 -12.69 13.94 10.13
CA ARG A 66 -13.52 12.75 10.34
C ARG A 66 -12.72 11.46 10.52
N ARG A 67 -11.45 11.57 10.93
CA ARG A 67 -10.46 10.47 10.98
C ARG A 67 -10.98 9.20 11.65
N GLU A 68 -11.56 9.31 12.85
CA GLU A 68 -12.08 8.14 13.57
C GLU A 68 -13.20 7.43 12.81
N SER A 69 -14.18 8.19 12.29
CA SER A 69 -15.27 7.61 11.50
C SER A 69 -14.79 7.01 10.18
N VAL A 70 -13.77 7.59 9.55
CA VAL A 70 -13.15 7.02 8.35
C VAL A 70 -12.39 5.74 8.70
N ARG A 71 -11.58 5.74 9.75
CA ARG A 71 -10.83 4.56 10.21
C ARG A 71 -11.79 3.42 10.53
N ALA A 72 -12.91 3.70 11.19
CA ALA A 72 -13.96 2.70 11.46
C ALA A 72 -14.58 2.12 10.17
N ALA A 73 -14.99 2.98 9.23
CA ALA A 73 -15.58 2.55 7.95
C ALA A 73 -14.57 1.76 7.09
N TRP A 74 -13.32 2.22 7.06
CA TRP A 74 -12.21 1.58 6.39
C TRP A 74 -11.91 0.20 6.95
N ARG A 75 -11.78 0.07 8.28
CA ARG A 75 -11.55 -1.23 8.94
C ARG A 75 -12.70 -2.21 8.69
N ALA A 76 -13.95 -1.73 8.71
CA ALA A 76 -15.11 -2.56 8.38
C ALA A 76 -15.04 -3.08 6.94
N ALA A 77 -14.73 -2.21 5.98
CA ALA A 77 -14.65 -2.58 4.57
C ALA A 77 -13.48 -3.54 4.27
N LEU A 78 -12.31 -3.35 4.89
CA LEU A 78 -11.19 -4.28 4.77
C LEU A 78 -11.48 -5.63 5.44
N THR A 79 -12.19 -5.64 6.57
CA THR A 79 -12.63 -6.89 7.22
C THR A 79 -13.51 -7.73 6.29
N ASP A 80 -14.40 -7.08 5.55
CA ASP A 80 -15.23 -7.73 4.53
C ASP A 80 -14.42 -8.26 3.35
N LEU A 81 -13.43 -7.50 2.87
CA LEU A 81 -12.54 -7.89 1.79
C LEU A 81 -11.62 -9.04 2.17
N ALA A 82 -11.15 -9.10 3.42
CA ALA A 82 -10.28 -10.17 3.92
C ALA A 82 -10.93 -11.56 3.82
N ARG A 83 -12.27 -11.62 3.78
CA ARG A 83 -13.05 -12.84 3.54
C ARG A 83 -13.00 -13.34 2.09
N VAL A 84 -12.44 -12.56 1.17
CA VAL A 84 -12.25 -12.94 -0.24
C VAL A 84 -10.79 -13.39 -0.42
N PRO A 85 -10.51 -14.69 -0.62
CA PRO A 85 -9.15 -15.22 -0.60
C PRO A 85 -8.23 -14.66 -1.70
N SER A 86 -8.80 -14.25 -2.83
CA SER A 86 -8.03 -13.68 -3.96
C SER A 86 -7.62 -12.23 -3.77
N VAL A 87 -8.03 -11.59 -2.66
CA VAL A 87 -7.69 -10.20 -2.36
C VAL A 87 -6.41 -10.12 -1.54
N HIS A 88 -5.49 -9.29 -2.03
CA HIS A 88 -4.20 -8.97 -1.44
C HIS A 88 -4.14 -7.46 -1.17
N VAL A 89 -3.23 -7.02 -0.31
CA VAL A 89 -3.09 -5.61 0.08
C VAL A 89 -1.65 -5.16 -0.02
N LYS A 90 -1.48 -3.97 -0.61
CA LYS A 90 -0.24 -3.22 -0.61
C LYS A 90 -0.16 -2.32 0.63
N LEU A 91 0.92 -2.45 1.39
CA LEU A 91 1.17 -1.83 2.70
C LEU A 91 2.03 -0.55 2.60
N GLY A 92 1.74 0.32 1.65
CA GLY A 92 2.49 1.53 1.38
C GLY A 92 1.60 2.64 0.83
N GLY A 93 2.21 3.64 0.20
CA GLY A 93 1.49 4.86 -0.18
C GLY A 93 1.06 5.73 1.01
N ILE A 94 1.31 5.30 2.24
CA ILE A 94 0.90 5.97 3.50
C ILE A 94 1.43 7.40 3.58
N GLY A 95 2.58 7.67 2.93
CA GLY A 95 3.14 9.01 2.81
C GLY A 95 2.35 9.94 1.88
N PHE A 96 1.26 9.49 1.27
CA PHE A 96 0.43 10.32 0.41
C PHE A 96 -0.49 11.24 1.25
N PRO A 97 -0.45 12.59 1.07
CA PRO A 97 -1.10 13.55 1.98
C PRO A 97 -2.64 13.49 2.06
N LEU A 98 -3.30 12.64 1.26
CA LEU A 98 -4.75 12.51 1.27
C LEU A 98 -5.28 11.55 2.33
N MET A 99 -4.42 10.70 2.91
CA MET A 99 -4.86 9.61 3.78
C MET A 99 -4.97 9.99 5.26
N ILE A 100 -5.64 9.17 6.09
CA ILE A 100 -5.86 9.40 7.54
C ILE A 100 -4.59 9.50 8.38
N GLU A 101 -3.48 8.99 7.86
CA GLU A 101 -2.13 9.17 8.38
C GLU A 101 -1.33 10.18 7.51
N PRO A 102 -1.82 11.42 7.27
CA PRO A 102 -0.99 12.36 6.55
C PRO A 102 0.12 12.72 7.53
N SER A 103 1.33 12.29 7.19
CA SER A 103 2.52 12.50 8.01
C SER A 103 2.57 13.97 8.40
N ALA A 104 2.23 14.28 9.65
CA ALA A 104 2.22 15.64 10.19
C ALA A 104 3.65 16.21 10.32
N VAL A 105 4.62 15.67 9.57
CA VAL A 105 6.06 15.83 9.79
C VAL A 105 6.79 16.23 8.50
N VAL A 106 6.09 16.57 7.43
CA VAL A 106 6.73 16.66 6.13
C VAL A 106 7.06 18.09 5.78
N ALA A 107 8.27 18.53 6.11
CA ALA A 107 8.93 19.54 5.31
C ALA A 107 10.32 19.14 4.83
N ARG A 108 10.49 19.30 3.52
CA ARG A 108 11.57 20.00 2.80
C ARG A 108 11.79 19.34 1.44
N ARG A 109 11.49 20.07 0.36
CA ARG A 109 12.23 20.07 -0.92
C ARG A 109 12.00 21.41 -1.64
N GLY A 110 13.05 22.18 -1.93
CA GLY A 110 13.09 23.31 -2.89
C GLY A 110 12.08 24.49 -2.73
N PRO A 111 12.35 25.66 -3.34
CA PRO A 111 11.42 26.81 -3.31
C PRO A 111 10.04 26.52 -3.92
N GLU A 112 9.95 25.53 -4.82
CA GLU A 112 8.71 25.14 -5.50
C GLU A 112 7.86 24.19 -4.64
N ALA A 113 8.45 23.15 -4.03
CA ALA A 113 7.66 22.26 -3.17
C ALA A 113 7.30 22.91 -1.84
N ARG A 114 8.10 23.88 -1.34
CA ARG A 114 7.68 24.75 -0.21
C ARG A 114 6.40 25.55 -0.52
N ARG A 115 6.27 26.06 -1.75
CA ARG A 115 5.07 26.81 -2.19
C ARG A 115 3.85 25.91 -2.33
N ALA A 116 4.02 24.70 -2.85
CA ALA A 116 2.94 23.71 -2.92
C ALA A 116 2.47 23.28 -1.52
N LEU A 117 3.41 22.97 -0.61
CA LEU A 117 3.08 22.60 0.77
C LEU A 117 2.35 23.72 1.52
N ALA A 118 2.79 24.97 1.36
CA ALA A 118 2.11 26.12 1.97
C ALA A 118 0.71 26.38 1.37
N ALA A 119 0.52 26.16 0.07
CA ALA A 119 -0.79 26.26 -0.58
C ALA A 119 -1.79 25.21 -0.05
N ASP A 120 -1.29 24.07 0.40
CA ASP A 120 -2.07 22.99 1.01
C ASP A 120 -2.16 23.09 2.56
N GLY A 121 -1.66 24.18 3.16
CA GLY A 121 -1.75 24.45 4.60
C GLY A 121 -0.76 23.66 5.48
N LEU A 122 0.32 23.14 4.89
CA LEU A 122 1.36 22.37 5.58
C LEU A 122 2.57 23.25 5.94
N ASP A 123 3.20 23.01 7.09
CA ASP A 123 4.40 23.75 7.54
C ASP A 123 5.59 23.42 6.63
N PRO A 124 6.12 24.39 5.86
CA PRO A 124 7.22 24.17 4.93
C PRO A 124 8.60 24.09 5.60
N ASP A 125 8.70 24.27 6.92
CA ASP A 125 9.93 24.27 7.72
C ASP A 125 10.09 23.09 8.68
N ALA A 126 9.09 22.23 8.81
CA ALA A 126 9.15 21.00 9.61
C ALA A 126 10.36 20.10 9.22
N VAL A 127 10.97 19.44 10.21
CA VAL A 127 12.07 18.49 9.98
C VAL A 127 11.50 17.20 9.39
N PRO A 128 12.06 16.62 8.29
CA PRO A 128 11.56 15.35 7.76
C PRO A 128 11.59 14.25 8.83
N PRO A 129 10.57 13.38 8.89
CA PRO A 129 10.49 12.39 9.94
C PRO A 129 11.59 11.34 9.78
N THR A 130 12.08 10.87 10.92
CA THR A 130 12.90 9.67 10.99
C THR A 130 12.04 8.43 10.72
N SER A 131 12.69 7.33 10.35
CA SER A 131 12.01 6.04 10.20
C SER A 131 11.44 5.51 11.52
N GLY A 132 11.92 6.00 12.68
CA GLY A 132 11.37 5.64 13.99
C GLY A 132 10.02 6.30 14.24
N GLU A 133 9.93 7.60 13.97
CA GLU A 133 8.68 8.37 14.11
C GLU A 133 7.61 7.87 13.16
N LEU A 134 7.94 7.66 11.88
CA LEU A 134 6.99 7.07 10.93
C LEU A 134 6.55 5.67 11.34
N ALA A 135 7.46 4.84 11.88
CA ALA A 135 7.10 3.50 12.30
C ALA A 135 6.15 3.54 13.50
N ALA A 136 6.40 4.40 14.48
CA ALA A 136 5.51 4.59 15.62
C ALA A 136 4.10 5.05 15.18
N HIS A 137 4.03 5.91 14.16
CA HIS A 137 2.78 6.44 13.66
C HIS A 137 1.98 5.42 12.82
N TRP A 138 2.64 4.71 11.92
CA TRP A 138 1.97 3.83 10.95
C TRP A 138 1.81 2.38 11.42
N ALA A 139 2.52 1.96 12.47
CA ALA A 139 2.57 0.56 12.87
C ALA A 139 1.19 -0.01 13.22
N GLU A 140 0.32 0.75 13.88
CA GLU A 140 -1.00 0.26 14.30
C GLU A 140 -1.81 -0.24 13.09
N ASP A 141 -2.05 0.61 12.11
CA ASP A 141 -2.89 0.29 10.97
C ASP A 141 -2.21 -0.72 10.03
N VAL A 142 -0.89 -0.63 9.82
CA VAL A 142 -0.16 -1.61 9.00
C VAL A 142 -0.19 -3.00 9.64
N ARG A 143 0.08 -3.12 10.94
CA ARG A 143 0.06 -4.40 11.64
C ARG A 143 -1.36 -4.97 11.70
N TRP A 144 -2.37 -4.14 11.89
CA TRP A 144 -3.76 -4.57 11.87
C TRP A 144 -4.14 -5.17 10.50
N VAL A 145 -3.72 -4.56 9.38
CA VAL A 145 -3.95 -5.14 8.04
C VAL A 145 -3.18 -6.45 7.86
N ILE A 146 -1.93 -6.54 8.32
CA ILE A 146 -1.15 -7.78 8.28
C ILE A 146 -1.83 -8.90 9.06
N GLU A 147 -2.30 -8.63 10.27
CA GLU A 147 -3.02 -9.60 11.11
C GLU A 147 -4.30 -10.08 10.44
N LEU A 148 -5.05 -9.14 9.82
CA LEU A 148 -6.32 -9.45 9.17
C LEU A 148 -6.17 -10.27 7.88
N PHE A 149 -5.18 -9.97 7.04
CA PHE A 149 -5.00 -10.63 5.74
C PHE A 149 -4.02 -11.81 5.79
N GLY A 150 -3.06 -11.78 6.72
CA GLY A 150 -1.91 -12.67 6.76
C GLY A 150 -0.77 -12.18 5.86
N VAL A 151 0.46 -12.58 6.19
CA VAL A 151 1.67 -12.15 5.48
C VAL A 151 1.70 -12.55 4.00
N ASP A 152 1.07 -13.68 3.66
CA ASP A 152 0.96 -14.19 2.28
C ASP A 152 -0.03 -13.42 1.42
N ARG A 153 -0.80 -12.48 2.01
CA ARG A 153 -1.71 -11.58 1.29
C ARG A 153 -1.36 -10.11 1.45
N CYS A 154 -0.24 -9.80 2.09
CA CYS A 154 0.26 -8.45 2.25
C CYS A 154 1.63 -8.28 1.59
N MET A 155 1.89 -7.12 1.00
CA MET A 155 3.19 -6.78 0.43
C MET A 155 3.55 -5.32 0.65
N PHE A 156 4.80 -5.02 0.97
CA PHE A 156 5.27 -3.63 1.03
C PHE A 156 5.56 -3.08 -0.37
N GLU A 157 5.10 -1.86 -0.62
CA GLU A 157 5.43 -1.06 -1.79
C GLU A 157 5.91 0.34 -1.38
N SER A 158 6.60 1.01 -2.29
CA SER A 158 7.15 2.33 -2.00
C SER A 158 6.22 3.50 -2.36
N ASN A 159 5.36 3.33 -3.37
CA ASN A 159 4.64 4.42 -4.04
C ASN A 159 5.55 5.59 -4.50
N PHE A 160 6.85 5.36 -4.67
CA PHE A 160 7.76 6.39 -5.18
C PHE A 160 7.51 6.65 -6.67
N PRO A 161 7.57 7.93 -7.11
CA PRO A 161 8.04 9.09 -6.37
C PRO A 161 6.96 9.85 -5.58
N VAL A 162 5.71 9.40 -5.49
CA VAL A 162 4.63 10.14 -4.81
C VAL A 162 4.94 10.32 -3.31
N ASP A 163 5.30 9.24 -2.63
CA ASP A 163 5.65 9.27 -1.18
C ASP A 163 6.95 10.04 -0.89
N ARG A 164 7.69 10.50 -1.91
CA ARG A 164 8.87 11.35 -1.76
C ARG A 164 8.54 12.68 -1.11
N VAL A 165 7.26 13.10 -1.20
CA VAL A 165 6.78 14.29 -0.52
C VAL A 165 7.07 14.12 0.95
N THR A 166 6.71 12.97 1.52
CA THR A 166 6.78 12.64 2.95
C THR A 166 8.18 12.31 3.46
N CYS A 167 8.89 11.40 2.80
CA CYS A 167 10.20 10.97 3.29
C CYS A 167 11.13 10.53 2.16
N SER A 168 12.40 10.26 2.50
CA SER A 168 13.32 9.66 1.53
C SER A 168 13.04 8.17 1.35
N TYR A 169 13.41 7.62 0.19
CA TYR A 169 13.25 6.18 -0.10
C TYR A 169 13.89 5.30 0.99
N ARG A 170 15.09 5.67 1.44
CA ARG A 170 15.80 4.98 2.52
C ARG A 170 15.03 5.02 3.84
N VAL A 171 14.46 6.17 4.20
CA VAL A 171 13.65 6.33 5.42
C VAL A 171 12.41 5.43 5.31
N LEU A 172 11.71 5.44 4.18
CA LEU A 172 10.52 4.63 3.98
C LEU A 172 10.77 3.13 4.21
N TRP A 173 11.78 2.55 3.56
CA TRP A 173 12.09 1.13 3.75
C TRP A 173 12.56 0.80 5.17
N ASN A 174 13.26 1.73 5.81
CA ASN A 174 13.67 1.60 7.20
C ASN A 174 12.48 1.70 8.16
N THR A 175 11.41 2.40 7.80
CA THR A 175 10.13 2.42 8.51
C THR A 175 9.47 1.06 8.44
N TYR A 176 9.29 0.49 7.25
CA TYR A 176 8.67 -0.83 7.09
C TYR A 176 9.42 -1.92 7.85
N LYS A 177 10.77 -1.93 7.79
CA LYS A 177 11.60 -2.87 8.57
C LYS A 177 11.39 -2.74 10.09
N ARG A 178 11.15 -1.54 10.60
CA ARG A 178 10.86 -1.31 12.02
C ARG A 178 9.45 -1.78 12.39
N ILE A 179 8.46 -1.52 11.54
CA ILE A 179 7.07 -1.95 11.78
C ILE A 179 7.00 -3.48 11.97
N VAL A 180 7.77 -4.25 11.19
CA VAL A 180 7.79 -5.72 11.29
C VAL A 180 9.10 -6.26 11.88
N ALA A 181 9.72 -5.51 12.81
CA ALA A 181 10.99 -5.90 13.42
C ALA A 181 10.92 -7.29 14.08
N ASP A 182 9.80 -7.60 14.73
CA ASP A 182 9.59 -8.83 15.51
C ASP A 182 9.08 -10.02 14.67
N ALA A 183 8.76 -9.80 13.38
CA ALA A 183 8.34 -10.86 12.49
C ALA A 183 9.51 -11.83 12.19
N SER A 184 9.18 -13.10 11.98
CA SER A 184 10.12 -14.15 11.59
C SER A 184 10.78 -13.85 10.22
N ALA A 185 11.84 -14.59 9.91
CA ALA A 185 12.52 -14.48 8.61
C ALA A 185 11.57 -14.81 7.44
N ASP A 186 10.68 -15.78 7.62
CA ASP A 186 9.73 -16.22 6.60
C ASP A 186 8.58 -15.22 6.40
N GLU A 187 8.06 -14.64 7.49
CA GLU A 187 7.07 -13.56 7.40
C GLU A 187 7.65 -12.32 6.72
N LYS A 188 8.87 -11.91 7.09
CA LYS A 188 9.59 -10.84 6.38
C LYS A 188 9.81 -11.21 4.90
N ALA A 189 10.11 -12.47 4.62
CA ALA A 189 10.26 -12.94 3.25
C ALA A 189 8.97 -12.81 2.44
N ALA A 190 7.82 -13.18 3.00
CA ALA A 190 6.52 -13.01 2.37
C ALA A 190 6.24 -11.52 2.08
N LEU A 191 6.32 -10.67 3.11
CA LEU A 191 5.96 -9.25 3.04
C LEU A 191 6.84 -8.42 2.09
N PHE A 192 8.15 -8.68 2.03
CA PHE A 192 9.08 -7.88 1.22
C PHE A 192 9.31 -8.43 -0.20
N ARG A 193 8.92 -9.68 -0.48
CA ARG A 193 9.12 -10.26 -1.83
C ARG A 193 8.14 -11.38 -2.19
N GLY A 194 7.83 -12.28 -1.26
CA GLY A 194 7.18 -13.56 -1.54
C GLY A 194 5.77 -13.38 -2.09
N THR A 195 4.98 -12.54 -1.42
CA THR A 195 3.60 -12.25 -1.81
C THR A 195 3.53 -11.58 -3.17
N ALA A 196 4.32 -10.53 -3.40
CA ALA A 196 4.39 -9.86 -4.70
C ALA A 196 4.81 -10.85 -5.81
N ARG A 197 5.82 -11.68 -5.55
CA ARG A 197 6.29 -12.69 -6.50
C ARG A 197 5.18 -13.68 -6.87
N ALA A 198 4.42 -14.17 -5.89
CA ALA A 198 3.33 -15.11 -6.12
C ALA A 198 2.19 -14.47 -6.92
N VAL A 199 1.70 -13.30 -6.49
CA VAL A 199 0.55 -12.62 -7.12
C VAL A 199 0.85 -12.19 -8.55
N TYR A 200 2.03 -11.62 -8.79
CA TYR A 200 2.45 -11.15 -10.11
C TYR A 200 3.15 -12.21 -10.96
N ARG A 201 3.29 -13.44 -10.45
CA ARG A 201 3.96 -14.57 -11.12
C ARG A 201 5.38 -14.22 -11.60
N ILE A 202 6.13 -13.50 -10.76
CA ILE A 202 7.51 -13.12 -11.07
C ILE A 202 8.39 -14.38 -10.98
N PRO A 203 9.15 -14.73 -12.05
CA PRO A 203 9.99 -15.91 -12.05
C PRO A 203 11.14 -15.78 -11.06
N VAL A 204 11.61 -16.92 -10.53
CA VAL A 204 12.86 -16.98 -9.76
C VAL A 204 14.01 -17.00 -10.73
N PRO A 205 14.94 -16.04 -10.66
CA PRO A 205 16.19 -16.19 -11.38
C PRO A 205 16.90 -17.47 -10.88
N PRO A 206 17.54 -18.25 -11.76
CA PRO A 206 18.35 -19.37 -11.31
C PRO A 206 19.39 -18.89 -10.28
N PRO A 207 19.84 -19.76 -9.35
CA PRO A 207 20.86 -19.40 -8.39
C PRO A 207 22.05 -18.78 -9.14
N ALA A 208 22.59 -17.69 -8.60
CA ALA A 208 23.78 -17.08 -9.16
C ALA A 208 24.86 -18.16 -9.25
N PRO A 209 25.63 -18.23 -10.36
CA PRO A 209 26.78 -19.11 -10.41
C PRO A 209 27.70 -18.79 -9.23
N PRO A 210 28.44 -19.79 -8.71
CA PRO A 210 29.38 -19.56 -7.61
C PRO A 210 30.27 -18.37 -7.99
N ALA A 211 30.43 -17.44 -7.05
CA ALA A 211 31.26 -16.27 -7.28
C ALA A 211 32.63 -16.73 -7.77
N HIS A 212 33.06 -16.25 -8.94
CA HIS A 212 34.45 -16.44 -9.35
C HIS A 212 35.34 -15.93 -8.22
N PRO A 213 36.41 -16.66 -7.84
CA PRO A 213 37.33 -16.18 -6.82
C PRO A 213 37.78 -14.79 -7.25
N SER A 214 37.47 -13.79 -6.43
CA SER A 214 37.89 -12.41 -6.67
C SER A 214 39.40 -12.42 -6.83
N PRO A 215 39.97 -11.89 -7.93
CA PRO A 215 41.41 -11.68 -8.04
C PRO A 215 41.93 -10.64 -7.03
N TRP A 216 41.02 -10.02 -6.27
CA TRP A 216 41.28 -8.99 -5.27
C TRP A 216 40.80 -9.41 -3.88
N ARG A 217 41.33 -10.52 -3.36
CA ARG A 217 41.46 -10.69 -1.90
C ARG A 217 42.96 -10.70 -1.56
N PRO A 218 43.36 -10.03 -0.46
CA PRO A 218 44.76 -9.93 -0.05
C PRO A 218 45.36 -11.28 0.30
#